data_AF-A0A7V0TB94-F1
#
_entry.id   AF-A0A7V0TB94-F1
#
_cell.length_a   1.000
_cell.length_b   1.000
_cell.length_c   1.000
_cell.angle_alpha   90.00
_cell.angle_beta   90.00
_cell.angle_gamma   90.00
#
_symmetry.space_group_name_H-M   'P 1'
#
loop_
_entity.id
_entity.type
_entity.pdbx_description
1 polymer ?
#
loop_
_entity_poly.entity_id
_entity_poly.type
_entity_poly.pdbx_seq_one_letter_code
_entity_poly.pdbx_strand_id
1 'polypeptide(L)'
;MLIDKDILKKTYFLSLQKRMTTLSELINNHRDGDSDAAESILRIAHTLTGSGATFGFPIISEKARALEIATPESFQELYDDLQNYLTQLLEEGAVPHRSILIIEDDLVTQKMIANALKGEFQEIDLADTGSLAKNKIAQKIYSAVLLDLMLPDMDGREVLIRLRENYSTFHTPVIVLSSITEPKHIKECYMLGANGYMTKPFSRELLISTLQAKIRQAHNMAANEIVPANQGIGVDHSMMEKAKDYFVKNPGKRPWIVMINLFQGEDRIEDDRISQLGDLAGNQLSEIKHIALRVI
;
A
#
# COMPACT_ATOMS: atom_id res chain seq x y z
N MET A 1 6.28 20.27 -10.41
CA MET A 1 5.80 19.37 -9.33
C MET A 1 6.95 18.44 -8.99
N LEU A 2 7.71 18.73 -7.93
CA LEU A 2 8.84 17.91 -7.50
C LEU A 2 8.30 16.66 -6.82
N ILE A 3 8.48 15.49 -7.42
CA ILE A 3 8.15 14.22 -6.78
C ILE A 3 9.08 14.07 -5.57
N ASP A 4 8.51 13.80 -4.40
CA ASP A 4 9.26 13.60 -3.17
C ASP A 4 10.22 12.41 -3.32
N LYS A 5 11.52 12.67 -3.13
CA LYS A 5 12.58 11.68 -3.28
C LYS A 5 12.43 10.51 -2.31
N ASP A 6 11.80 10.73 -1.15
CA ASP A 6 11.59 9.68 -0.16
C ASP A 6 10.46 8.73 -0.54
N ILE A 7 9.44 9.22 -1.28
CA ILE A 7 8.39 8.38 -1.86
C ILE A 7 8.96 7.48 -2.97
N LEU A 8 9.80 8.04 -3.85
CA LEU A 8 10.46 7.30 -4.92
C LEU A 8 11.39 6.21 -4.36
N LYS A 9 12.17 6.53 -3.33
CA LYS A 9 13.01 5.57 -2.58
C LYS A 9 12.19 4.41 -2.02
N LYS A 10 11.07 4.71 -1.37
CA LYS A 10 10.21 3.71 -0.71
C LYS A 10 9.53 2.78 -1.71
N THR A 11 8.99 3.31 -2.80
CA THR A 11 8.40 2.51 -3.89
C THR A 11 9.44 1.61 -4.54
N TYR A 12 10.64 2.15 -4.77
CA TYR A 12 11.74 1.37 -5.30
C TYR A 12 12.14 0.23 -4.36
N PHE A 13 12.24 0.49 -3.06
CA PHE A 13 12.62 -0.51 -2.07
C PHE A 13 11.65 -1.70 -2.02
N LEU A 14 10.34 -1.47 -2.11
CA LEU A 14 9.35 -2.55 -2.18
C LEU A 14 9.52 -3.38 -3.47
N SER A 15 9.76 -2.72 -4.61
CA SER A 15 10.00 -3.42 -5.89
C SER A 15 11.33 -4.20 -5.91
N LEU A 16 12.26 -3.87 -5.02
CA LEU A 16 13.56 -4.52 -4.91
C LEU A 16 13.44 -5.91 -4.28
N GLN A 17 12.61 -6.06 -3.24
CA GLN A 17 12.36 -7.35 -2.60
C GLN A 17 11.83 -8.40 -3.58
N LYS A 18 10.87 -8.04 -4.45
CA LYS A 18 10.34 -8.95 -5.47
C LYS A 18 11.42 -9.37 -6.47
N ARG A 19 12.23 -8.43 -6.95
CA ARG A 19 13.34 -8.72 -7.87
C ARG A 19 14.36 -9.66 -7.25
N MET A 20 14.60 -9.56 -5.94
CA MET A 20 15.44 -10.51 -5.21
C MET A 20 14.85 -11.90 -5.11
N THR A 21 13.54 -12.03 -4.91
CA THR A 21 12.87 -13.35 -4.94
C THR A 21 12.99 -13.99 -6.32
N THR A 22 12.71 -13.24 -7.39
CA THR A 22 12.85 -13.73 -8.76
C THR A 22 14.30 -14.10 -9.10
N LEU A 23 15.29 -13.30 -8.66
CA LEU A 23 16.70 -13.65 -8.81
C LEU A 23 17.04 -14.97 -8.10
N SER A 24 16.51 -15.20 -6.90
CA SER A 24 16.70 -16.46 -6.16
C SER A 24 16.19 -17.67 -6.95
N GLU A 25 14.97 -17.55 -7.49
CA GLU A 25 14.33 -18.61 -8.30
C GLU A 25 15.14 -18.91 -9.56
N LEU A 26 15.56 -17.87 -10.28
CA LEU A 26 16.36 -18.04 -11.49
C LEU A 26 17.74 -18.64 -11.21
N ILE A 27 18.38 -18.27 -10.10
CA ILE A 27 19.68 -18.84 -9.70
C ILE A 27 19.53 -20.34 -9.37
N ASN A 28 18.46 -20.73 -8.70
CA ASN A 28 18.15 -22.14 -8.45
C ASN A 28 17.89 -22.89 -9.77
N ASN A 29 17.06 -22.35 -10.67
CA ASN A 29 16.78 -22.96 -11.97
C ASN A 29 18.05 -23.11 -12.82
N HIS A 30 18.93 -22.10 -12.81
CA HIS A 30 20.21 -22.17 -13.51
C HIS A 30 21.09 -23.30 -12.97
N ARG A 31 21.16 -23.46 -11.64
CA ARG A 31 21.86 -24.58 -10.99
C ARG A 31 21.29 -25.93 -11.39
N ASP A 32 19.98 -26.00 -11.59
CA ASP A 32 19.26 -27.21 -12.00
C ASP A 32 19.33 -27.46 -13.53
N GLY A 33 20.08 -26.63 -14.26
CA GLY A 33 20.43 -26.84 -15.68
C GLY A 33 19.58 -26.05 -16.69
N ASP A 34 18.79 -25.07 -16.24
CA ASP A 34 18.03 -24.18 -17.12
C ASP A 34 18.98 -23.23 -17.89
N SER A 35 19.01 -23.38 -19.22
CA SER A 35 19.84 -22.59 -20.13
C SER A 35 19.39 -21.13 -20.24
N ASP A 36 18.12 -20.85 -20.01
CA ASP A 36 17.51 -19.52 -20.21
C ASP A 36 17.54 -18.67 -18.93
N ALA A 37 17.76 -19.33 -17.79
CA ALA A 37 17.85 -18.69 -16.49
C ALA A 37 19.02 -17.69 -16.42
N ALA A 38 20.17 -18.02 -17.01
CA ALA A 38 21.35 -17.16 -17.00
C ALA A 38 21.09 -15.80 -17.66
N GLU A 39 20.48 -15.77 -18.85
CA GLU A 39 20.14 -14.52 -19.54
C GLU A 39 19.14 -13.68 -18.73
N SER A 40 18.19 -14.34 -18.07
CA SER A 40 17.18 -13.69 -17.25
C SER A 40 17.76 -13.08 -15.96
N ILE A 41 18.75 -13.74 -15.33
CA ILE A 41 19.50 -13.19 -14.20
C ILE A 41 20.19 -11.89 -14.62
N LEU A 42 20.92 -11.90 -15.73
CA LEU A 42 21.64 -10.74 -16.24
C LEU A 42 20.70 -9.58 -16.58
N ARG A 43 19.51 -9.88 -17.13
CA ARG A 43 18.48 -8.88 -17.42
C ARG A 43 17.99 -8.19 -16.15
N ILE A 44 17.70 -8.94 -15.08
CA ILE A 44 17.27 -8.35 -13.81
C ILE A 44 18.42 -7.55 -13.19
N ALA A 45 19.64 -8.07 -13.21
CA ALA A 45 20.84 -7.37 -12.73
C ALA A 45 21.01 -6.02 -13.45
N HIS A 46 20.90 -5.98 -14.78
CA HIS A 46 20.93 -4.75 -15.59
C HIS A 46 19.88 -3.73 -15.14
N THR A 47 18.63 -4.17 -14.91
CA THR A 47 17.58 -3.25 -14.44
C THR A 47 17.89 -2.71 -13.03
N LEU A 48 18.47 -3.53 -12.16
CA LEU A 48 18.85 -3.13 -10.80
C LEU A 48 20.03 -2.15 -10.81
N THR A 49 21.02 -2.35 -11.68
CA THR A 49 22.12 -1.41 -11.92
C THR A 49 21.59 -0.03 -12.27
N GLY A 50 20.71 0.08 -13.28
CA GLY A 50 20.20 1.38 -13.74
C GLY A 50 19.25 2.06 -12.75
N SER A 51 18.53 1.27 -11.96
CA SER A 51 17.50 1.80 -11.07
C SER A 51 18.01 2.10 -9.64
N GLY A 52 18.96 1.34 -9.10
CA GLY A 52 19.42 1.49 -7.72
C GLY A 52 19.90 2.90 -7.39
N ALA A 53 20.85 3.43 -8.17
CA ALA A 53 21.41 4.76 -7.97
C ALA A 53 20.36 5.87 -8.18
N THR A 54 19.53 5.72 -9.21
CA THR A 54 18.43 6.65 -9.55
C THR A 54 17.46 6.83 -8.37
N PHE A 55 17.20 5.75 -7.64
CA PHE A 55 16.31 5.73 -6.50
C PHE A 55 17.04 5.85 -5.15
N GLY A 56 18.30 6.29 -5.14
CA GLY A 56 19.03 6.62 -3.91
C GLY A 56 19.63 5.43 -3.17
N PHE A 57 19.88 4.33 -3.87
CA PHE A 57 20.53 3.12 -3.38
C PHE A 57 21.80 2.78 -4.20
N PRO A 58 22.87 3.59 -4.09
CA PRO A 58 24.08 3.44 -4.91
C PRO A 58 24.78 2.09 -4.69
N ILE A 59 24.77 1.56 -3.47
CA ILE A 59 25.41 0.26 -3.16
C ILE A 59 24.63 -0.91 -3.79
N ILE A 60 23.29 -0.82 -3.89
CA ILE A 60 22.49 -1.82 -4.63
C ILE A 60 22.82 -1.79 -6.11
N SER A 61 22.99 -0.60 -6.69
CA SER A 61 23.40 -0.43 -8.09
C SER A 61 24.79 -1.02 -8.36
N GLU A 62 25.74 -0.80 -7.44
CA GLU A 62 27.10 -1.36 -7.52
C GLU A 62 27.10 -2.89 -7.45
N LYS A 63 26.43 -3.47 -6.45
CA LYS A 63 26.33 -4.94 -6.27
C LYS A 63 25.59 -5.60 -7.44
N ALA A 64 24.52 -4.98 -7.95
CA ALA A 64 23.82 -5.46 -9.13
C ALA A 64 24.69 -5.42 -10.40
N ARG A 65 25.55 -4.40 -10.53
CA ARG A 65 26.49 -4.30 -11.65
C ARG A 65 27.55 -5.40 -11.62
N ALA A 66 28.00 -5.80 -10.43
CA ALA A 66 28.88 -6.95 -10.30
C ALA A 66 28.22 -8.24 -10.81
N LEU A 67 26.94 -8.45 -10.48
CA LEU A 67 26.14 -9.57 -10.98
C LEU A 67 25.90 -9.49 -12.51
N GLU A 68 25.72 -8.28 -13.06
CA GLU A 68 25.48 -8.05 -14.50
C GLU A 68 26.65 -8.43 -15.41
N ILE A 69 27.89 -8.36 -14.90
CA ILE A 69 29.11 -8.68 -15.67
C ILE A 69 29.73 -10.02 -15.25
N ALA A 70 29.05 -10.77 -14.38
CA ALA A 70 29.54 -12.01 -13.81
C ALA A 70 29.50 -13.18 -14.79
N THR A 71 30.36 -14.16 -14.55
CA THR A 71 30.22 -15.48 -15.16
C THR A 71 29.20 -16.30 -14.36
N PRO A 72 28.52 -17.30 -14.99
CA PRO A 72 27.45 -18.04 -14.32
C PRO A 72 27.88 -18.75 -13.03
N GLU A 73 29.15 -19.14 -12.92
CA GLU A 73 29.72 -19.78 -11.73
C GLU A 73 29.72 -18.86 -10.50
N SER A 74 29.67 -17.54 -10.71
CA SER A 74 29.72 -16.53 -9.65
C SER A 74 28.34 -16.00 -9.23
N PHE A 75 27.25 -16.43 -9.89
CA PHE A 75 25.91 -15.88 -9.65
C PHE A 75 25.43 -16.05 -8.21
N GLN A 76 25.67 -17.22 -7.59
CA GLN A 76 25.23 -17.48 -6.22
C GLN A 76 25.93 -16.55 -5.22
N GLU A 77 27.26 -16.44 -5.29
CA GLU A 77 28.05 -15.61 -4.38
C GLU A 77 27.64 -14.12 -4.46
N LEU A 78 27.48 -13.61 -5.68
CA LEU A 78 27.11 -12.21 -5.89
C LEU A 78 25.66 -11.90 -5.51
N TYR A 79 24.76 -12.87 -5.69
CA TYR A 79 23.39 -12.77 -5.20
C TYR A 79 23.34 -12.77 -3.67
N ASP A 80 24.08 -13.66 -3.01
CA ASP A 80 24.14 -13.72 -1.55
C ASP A 80 24.69 -12.41 -0.98
N ASP A 81 25.73 -11.83 -1.60
CA ASP A 81 26.27 -10.51 -1.22
C ASP A 81 25.22 -9.38 -1.37
N LEU A 82 24.49 -9.36 -2.48
CA LEU A 82 23.38 -8.41 -2.69
C LEU A 82 22.24 -8.61 -1.68
N GLN A 83 21.88 -9.87 -1.39
CA GLN A 83 20.82 -10.22 -0.45
C GLN A 83 21.20 -9.90 0.99
N ASN A 84 22.45 -10.16 1.39
CA ASN A 84 22.96 -9.84 2.72
C ASN A 84 22.96 -8.34 2.95
N TYR A 85 23.40 -7.55 1.96
CA TYR A 85 23.31 -6.09 2.04
C TYR A 85 21.87 -5.61 2.19
N LEU A 86 20.93 -6.20 1.45
CA LEU A 86 19.52 -5.87 1.58
C LEU A 86 18.95 -6.24 2.95
N THR A 87 19.34 -7.40 3.48
CA THR A 87 18.95 -7.84 4.83
C THR A 87 19.48 -6.90 5.89
N GLN A 88 20.76 -6.53 5.80
CA GLN A 88 21.36 -5.53 6.69
C GLN A 88 20.66 -4.17 6.55
N LEU A 89 20.34 -3.74 5.34
CA LEU A 89 19.61 -2.51 5.08
C LEU A 89 18.16 -2.56 5.64
N LEU A 90 17.53 -3.74 5.65
CA LEU A 90 16.23 -3.98 6.31
C LEU A 90 16.34 -3.92 7.84
N GLU A 91 17.42 -4.47 8.40
CA GLU A 91 17.70 -4.56 9.83
C GLU A 91 18.16 -3.21 10.43
N GLU A 92 18.95 -2.44 9.67
CA GLU A 92 19.50 -1.13 10.05
C GLU A 92 18.52 0.04 9.81
N GLY A 93 17.33 -0.22 9.26
CA GLY A 93 16.22 0.75 9.27
C GLY A 93 15.82 1.38 7.94
N ALA A 94 16.01 0.71 6.80
CA ALA A 94 15.46 1.16 5.51
C ALA A 94 14.15 0.47 5.08
N VAL A 95 13.47 -0.26 5.98
CA VAL A 95 12.01 -0.54 5.90
C VAL A 95 11.30 0.75 6.36
N PRO A 96 10.14 1.15 5.78
CA PRO A 96 9.59 2.49 5.95
C PRO A 96 9.54 2.86 7.43
N HIS A 97 9.93 4.10 7.76
CA HIS A 97 9.80 4.67 9.09
C HIS A 97 8.57 4.08 9.76
N ARG A 98 8.77 3.33 10.86
CA ARG A 98 7.70 2.69 11.64
C ARG A 98 6.87 3.81 12.26
N SER A 99 6.10 4.48 11.42
CA SER A 99 5.41 5.72 11.69
C SER A 99 3.92 5.42 11.65
N ILE A 100 3.24 5.72 12.75
CA ILE A 100 1.79 5.57 12.85
C ILE A 100 1.19 6.96 12.94
N LEU A 101 0.09 7.18 12.23
CA LEU A 101 -0.74 8.37 12.42
C LEU A 101 -1.94 7.99 13.29
N ILE A 102 -2.14 8.72 14.38
CA ILE A 102 -3.32 8.63 15.23
C ILE A 102 -4.19 9.85 14.98
N ILE A 103 -5.43 9.64 14.55
CA ILE A 103 -6.42 10.67 14.28
C ILE A 103 -7.55 10.52 15.30
N GLU A 104 -7.57 11.39 16.29
CA GLU A 104 -8.43 11.33 17.48
C GLU A 104 -8.52 12.72 18.09
N ASP A 105 -9.73 13.25 18.27
CA ASP A 105 -9.97 14.58 18.81
C ASP A 105 -9.96 14.61 20.36
N ASP A 106 -10.37 13.52 21.01
CA ASP A 106 -10.24 13.38 22.46
C ASP A 106 -8.76 13.19 22.86
N LEU A 107 -8.13 14.27 23.35
CA LEU A 107 -6.72 14.29 23.70
C LEU A 107 -6.32 13.26 24.76
N VAL A 108 -7.26 12.81 25.59
CA VAL A 108 -7.03 11.77 26.60
C VAL A 108 -6.89 10.41 25.91
N THR A 109 -7.86 10.05 25.06
CA THR A 109 -7.86 8.84 24.24
C THR A 109 -6.68 8.82 23.29
N GLN A 110 -6.38 9.95 22.63
CA GLN A 110 -5.23 10.09 21.72
C GLN A 110 -3.91 9.76 22.44
N LYS A 111 -3.71 10.32 23.64
CA LYS A 111 -2.52 10.02 24.47
C LYS A 111 -2.52 8.59 24.99
N MET A 112 -3.67 8.03 25.35
CA MET A 112 -3.79 6.64 25.77
C MET A 112 -3.34 5.69 24.65
N ILE A 113 -3.82 5.91 23.42
CA ILE A 113 -3.42 5.14 22.24
C ILE A 113 -1.92 5.30 21.99
N ALA A 114 -1.40 6.54 21.97
CA ALA A 114 0.02 6.79 21.75
C ALA A 114 0.90 6.08 22.80
N ASN A 115 0.50 6.11 24.06
CA ASN A 115 1.20 5.41 25.14
C ASN A 115 1.12 3.89 24.99
N ALA A 116 -0.02 3.34 24.57
CA ALA A 116 -0.18 1.91 24.34
C ALA A 116 0.76 1.39 23.25
N LEU A 117 1.08 2.24 22.26
CA LEU A 117 1.95 1.94 21.12
C LEU A 117 3.42 2.35 21.32
N LYS A 118 3.75 2.94 22.45
CA LYS A 118 5.12 3.41 22.73
C LYS A 118 6.10 2.24 22.73
N GLY A 119 7.17 2.37 21.94
CA GLY A 119 8.19 1.33 21.79
C GLY A 119 7.89 0.28 20.71
N GLU A 120 6.66 0.21 20.20
CA GLU A 120 6.29 -0.66 19.07
C GLU A 120 6.65 -0.01 17.72
N PHE A 121 6.61 1.33 17.68
CA PHE A 121 6.81 2.16 16.49
C PHE A 121 7.90 3.20 16.75
N GLN A 122 8.65 3.56 15.71
CA GLN A 122 9.74 4.54 15.76
C GLN A 122 9.21 5.96 15.88
N GLU A 123 8.07 6.24 15.25
CA GLU A 123 7.45 7.56 15.21
C GLU A 123 5.93 7.41 15.38
N ILE A 124 5.33 8.32 16.13
CA ILE A 124 3.87 8.39 16.31
C ILE A 124 3.48 9.84 16.09
N ASP A 125 2.76 10.08 14.99
CA ASP A 125 2.17 11.37 14.67
C ASP A 125 0.75 11.44 15.21
N LEU A 126 0.37 12.61 15.70
CA LEU A 126 -0.95 12.87 16.26
C LEU A 126 -1.69 13.92 15.43
N ALA A 127 -2.97 13.70 15.18
CA ALA A 127 -3.89 14.66 14.59
C ALA A 127 -5.18 14.67 15.41
N ASP A 128 -5.59 15.86 15.86
CA ASP A 128 -6.82 16.11 16.61
C ASP A 128 -7.98 16.59 15.72
N THR A 129 -7.71 16.78 14.43
CA THR A 129 -8.68 17.22 13.42
C THR A 129 -8.45 16.47 12.11
N GLY A 130 -9.52 16.30 11.33
CA GLY A 130 -9.43 15.69 10.01
C GLY A 130 -8.60 16.53 9.03
N SER A 131 -8.62 17.86 9.17
CA SER A 131 -7.79 18.77 8.37
C SER A 131 -6.29 18.59 8.66
N LEU A 132 -5.91 18.48 9.93
CA LEU A 132 -4.51 18.19 10.30
C LEU A 132 -4.09 16.79 9.81
N ALA A 133 -4.98 15.81 9.91
CA ALA A 133 -4.73 14.47 9.37
C ALA A 133 -4.48 14.51 7.86
N LYS A 134 -5.33 15.20 7.08
CA LYS A 134 -5.16 15.38 5.63
C LYS A 134 -3.80 16.01 5.29
N ASN A 135 -3.39 17.05 6.02
CA ASN A 135 -2.07 17.69 5.84
C ASN A 135 -0.92 16.71 6.12
N LYS A 136 -1.00 15.95 7.20
CA LYS A 136 0.00 14.96 7.59
C LYS A 136 0.12 13.80 6.61
N ILE A 137 -1.01 13.32 6.09
CA ILE A 137 -1.10 12.27 5.08
C ILE A 137 -0.49 12.73 3.74
N ALA A 138 -0.62 14.02 3.40
CA ALA A 138 -0.03 14.58 2.19
C ALA A 138 1.51 14.71 2.28
N GLN A 139 2.08 14.77 3.49
CA GLN A 139 3.51 14.99 3.71
C GLN A 139 4.32 13.69 3.79
N LYS A 140 3.75 12.58 4.26
CA LYS A 140 4.46 11.29 4.35
C LYS A 140 3.51 10.09 4.35
N ILE A 141 4.05 8.93 4.00
CA ILE A 141 3.31 7.66 3.99
C ILE A 141 3.56 6.90 5.30
N TYR A 142 2.51 6.72 6.09
CA TYR A 142 2.53 5.98 7.35
C TYR A 142 2.55 4.45 7.14
N SER A 143 3.03 3.72 8.14
CA SER A 143 2.93 2.25 8.19
C SER A 143 1.49 1.81 8.45
N ALA A 144 0.71 2.57 9.23
CA ALA A 144 -0.73 2.44 9.38
C ALA A 144 -1.33 3.74 9.96
N VAL A 145 -2.64 3.87 9.83
CA VAL A 145 -3.44 4.98 10.36
C VAL A 145 -4.49 4.43 11.32
N LEU A 146 -4.57 5.02 12.51
CA LEU A 146 -5.68 4.86 13.44
C LEU A 146 -6.62 6.07 13.28
N LEU A 147 -7.91 5.81 13.08
CA LEU A 147 -8.86 6.83 12.70
C LEU A 147 -10.15 6.75 13.54
N ASP A 148 -10.48 7.82 14.27
CA ASP A 148 -11.85 8.04 14.73
C ASP A 148 -12.72 8.59 13.58
N LEU A 149 -14.00 8.20 13.60
CA LEU A 149 -15.03 8.71 12.71
C LEU A 149 -15.62 10.03 13.19
N MET A 150 -15.63 10.26 14.51
CA MET A 150 -16.18 11.47 15.09
C MET A 150 -15.05 12.50 15.26
N LEU A 151 -14.84 13.35 14.24
CA LEU A 151 -13.87 14.45 14.32
C LEU A 151 -14.61 15.79 14.38
N PRO A 152 -14.02 16.83 14.97
CA PRO A 152 -14.70 18.11 15.21
C PRO A 152 -14.96 18.90 13.92
N ASP A 153 -14.21 18.65 12.85
CA ASP A 153 -14.25 19.42 11.60
C ASP A 153 -14.77 18.64 10.38
N MET A 154 -14.89 17.31 10.45
CA MET A 154 -15.42 16.46 9.37
C MET A 154 -15.80 15.06 9.86
N ASP A 155 -16.52 14.30 9.04
CA ASP A 155 -16.66 12.85 9.27
C ASP A 155 -15.33 12.16 8.93
N GLY A 156 -14.80 11.33 9.84
CA GLY A 156 -13.56 10.58 9.62
C GLY A 156 -13.62 9.66 8.39
N ARG A 157 -14.80 9.24 7.94
CA ARG A 157 -15.01 8.55 6.66
C ARG A 157 -14.42 9.33 5.48
N GLU A 158 -14.43 10.66 5.50
CA GLU A 158 -13.81 11.47 4.46
C GLU A 158 -12.29 11.31 4.41
N VAL A 159 -11.64 11.19 5.58
CA VAL A 159 -10.20 10.96 5.67
C VAL A 159 -9.86 9.58 5.11
N LEU A 160 -10.66 8.57 5.46
CA LEU A 160 -10.53 7.22 4.91
C LEU A 160 -10.66 7.20 3.38
N ILE A 161 -11.65 7.90 2.83
CA ILE A 161 -11.82 7.99 1.38
C ILE A 161 -10.61 8.66 0.72
N ARG A 162 -10.11 9.76 1.31
CA ARG A 162 -8.94 10.46 0.79
C ARG A 162 -7.68 9.58 0.76
N LEU A 163 -7.50 8.73 1.78
CA LEU A 163 -6.41 7.76 1.83
C LEU A 163 -6.50 6.72 0.70
N ARG A 164 -7.70 6.38 0.25
CA ARG A 164 -7.94 5.42 -0.84
C ARG A 164 -7.96 6.06 -2.23
N GLU A 165 -8.07 7.38 -2.33
CA GLU A 165 -7.96 8.09 -3.61
C GLU A 165 -6.52 8.25 -4.10
N ASN A 166 -5.53 8.24 -3.19
CA ASN A 166 -4.13 8.45 -3.56
C ASN A 166 -3.38 7.11 -3.67
N TYR A 167 -2.72 6.88 -4.81
CA TYR A 167 -1.92 5.67 -5.07
C TYR A 167 -0.86 5.39 -3.99
N SER A 168 -0.19 6.45 -3.51
CA SER A 168 0.86 6.36 -2.48
C SER A 168 0.36 5.90 -1.11
N THR A 169 -0.91 6.15 -0.77
CA THR A 169 -1.50 5.81 0.52
C THR A 169 -2.53 4.68 0.42
N PHE A 170 -2.80 4.19 -0.80
CA PHE A 170 -3.84 3.22 -1.07
C PHE A 170 -3.70 1.96 -0.21
N HIS A 171 -2.48 1.42 -0.11
CA HIS A 171 -2.16 0.23 0.68
C HIS A 171 -1.93 0.54 2.16
N THR A 172 -1.95 1.81 2.58
CA THR A 172 -1.76 2.13 4.00
C THR A 172 -2.93 1.53 4.79
N PRO A 173 -2.65 0.60 5.73
CA PRO A 173 -3.69 0.06 6.59
C PRO A 173 -4.37 1.17 7.37
N VAL A 174 -5.71 1.21 7.33
CA VAL A 174 -6.51 2.10 8.16
C VAL A 174 -7.34 1.24 9.10
N ILE A 175 -7.16 1.44 10.40
CA ILE A 175 -8.00 0.82 11.44
C ILE A 175 -8.88 1.91 12.04
N VAL A 176 -10.19 1.73 11.90
CA VAL A 176 -11.16 2.64 12.49
C VAL A 176 -11.32 2.30 13.97
N LEU A 177 -11.19 3.30 14.83
CA LEU A 177 -11.40 3.22 16.28
C LEU A 177 -12.57 4.13 16.65
N SER A 178 -13.76 3.58 16.90
CA SER A 178 -14.94 4.43 17.14
C SER A 178 -15.90 3.83 18.17
N SER A 179 -16.71 4.69 18.79
CA SER A 179 -17.80 4.27 19.70
C SER A 179 -19.05 3.78 18.95
N ILE A 180 -19.10 3.93 17.62
CA ILE A 180 -20.21 3.45 16.80
C ILE A 180 -20.16 1.91 16.73
N THR A 181 -21.22 1.24 17.19
CA THR A 181 -21.32 -0.23 17.23
C THR A 181 -22.31 -0.81 16.22
N GLU A 182 -23.05 0.05 15.52
CA GLU A 182 -24.09 -0.36 14.59
C GLU A 182 -23.49 -1.08 13.36
N PRO A 183 -23.90 -2.32 13.04
CA PRO A 183 -23.30 -3.11 11.96
C PRO A 183 -23.29 -2.43 10.60
N LYS A 184 -24.31 -1.61 10.30
CA LYS A 184 -24.41 -0.86 9.04
C LYS A 184 -23.22 0.10 8.85
N HIS A 185 -22.79 0.79 9.91
CA HIS A 185 -21.70 1.76 9.88
C HIS A 185 -20.33 1.08 9.87
N ILE A 186 -20.21 -0.05 10.56
CA ILE A 186 -18.99 -0.89 10.49
C ILE A 186 -18.79 -1.40 9.07
N LYS A 187 -19.86 -1.96 8.47
CA LYS A 187 -19.86 -2.45 7.09
C LYS A 187 -19.49 -1.34 6.11
N GLU A 188 -20.09 -0.16 6.26
CA GLU A 188 -19.75 1.04 5.50
C GLU A 188 -18.26 1.40 5.56
N CYS A 189 -17.63 1.37 6.74
CA CYS A 189 -16.20 1.65 6.85
C CYS A 189 -15.33 0.64 6.08
N TYR A 190 -15.66 -0.65 6.17
CA TYR A 190 -14.99 -1.66 5.35
C TYR A 190 -15.21 -1.42 3.85
N MET A 191 -16.42 -1.02 3.45
CA MET A 191 -16.71 -0.66 2.06
C MET A 191 -15.92 0.56 1.59
N LEU A 192 -15.71 1.54 2.45
CA LEU A 192 -14.84 2.69 2.18
C LEU A 192 -13.36 2.33 2.14
N GLY A 193 -12.98 1.15 2.66
CA GLY A 193 -11.66 0.56 2.52
C GLY A 193 -10.87 0.50 3.82
N ALA A 194 -11.52 0.60 4.98
CA ALA A 194 -10.89 0.29 6.25
C ALA A 194 -10.38 -1.16 6.23
N ASN A 195 -9.22 -1.41 6.81
CA ASN A 195 -8.62 -2.74 6.91
C ASN A 195 -8.98 -3.43 8.23
N GLY A 196 -9.45 -2.64 9.21
CA GLY A 196 -9.95 -3.10 10.49
C GLY A 196 -10.90 -2.08 11.11
N TYR A 197 -11.73 -2.56 12.03
CA TYR A 197 -12.62 -1.74 12.83
C TYR A 197 -12.57 -2.26 14.27
N MET A 198 -12.46 -1.35 15.23
CA MET A 198 -12.42 -1.67 16.65
C MET A 198 -13.32 -0.70 17.42
N THR A 199 -14.22 -1.26 18.21
CA THR A 199 -15.12 -0.46 19.04
C THR A 199 -14.42 -0.04 20.33
N LYS A 200 -14.58 1.23 20.72
CA LYS A 200 -14.13 1.71 22.03
C LYS A 200 -15.06 1.16 23.14
N PRO A 201 -14.55 0.70 24.30
CA PRO A 201 -13.13 0.61 24.69
C PRO A 201 -12.45 -0.66 24.13
N PHE A 202 -11.12 -0.60 23.98
CA PHE A 202 -10.30 -1.71 23.49
C PHE A 202 -9.06 -1.96 24.36
N SER A 203 -8.52 -3.19 24.30
CA SER A 203 -7.28 -3.53 24.99
C SER A 203 -6.04 -3.17 24.17
N ARG A 204 -4.92 -2.92 24.86
CA ARG A 204 -3.62 -2.66 24.24
C ARG A 204 -3.17 -3.83 23.37
N GLU A 205 -3.36 -5.05 23.85
CA GLU A 205 -2.96 -6.28 23.17
C GLU A 205 -3.73 -6.46 21.85
N LEU A 206 -5.03 -6.16 21.86
CA LEU A 206 -5.86 -6.22 20.66
C LEU A 206 -5.44 -5.15 19.64
N LEU A 207 -5.17 -3.93 20.10
CA LEU A 207 -4.71 -2.84 19.24
C LEU A 207 -3.39 -3.19 18.53
N ILE A 208 -2.37 -3.60 19.29
CA ILE A 208 -1.04 -3.92 18.76
C ILE A 208 -1.12 -5.10 17.80
N SER A 209 -1.77 -6.20 18.22
CA SER A 209 -1.88 -7.40 17.38
C SER A 209 -2.62 -7.13 16.07
N THR A 210 -3.69 -6.32 16.11
CA THR A 210 -4.42 -5.88 14.92
C THR A 210 -3.55 -5.05 14.00
N LEU A 211 -2.88 -4.02 14.52
CA LEU A 211 -1.97 -3.16 13.76
C LEU A 211 -0.88 -3.97 13.06
N GLN A 212 -0.16 -4.81 13.81
CA GLN A 212 0.92 -5.62 13.26
C GLN A 212 0.42 -6.60 12.21
N ALA A 213 -0.73 -7.24 12.41
CA ALA A 213 -1.33 -8.15 11.44
C ALA A 213 -1.71 -7.41 10.14
N LYS A 214 -2.30 -6.21 10.24
CA LYS A 214 -2.71 -5.43 9.07
C LYS A 214 -1.53 -4.81 8.32
N ILE A 215 -0.48 -4.40 9.02
CA ILE A 215 0.78 -3.95 8.40
C ILE A 215 1.41 -5.10 7.61
N ARG A 216 1.52 -6.30 8.21
CA ARG A 216 2.01 -7.50 7.49
C ARG A 216 1.16 -7.83 6.28
N GLN A 217 -0.17 -7.78 6.40
CA GLN A 217 -1.08 -8.02 5.29
C GLN A 217 -0.87 -7.02 4.15
N ALA A 218 -0.75 -5.72 4.45
CA ALA A 218 -0.51 -4.70 3.43
C ALA A 218 0.84 -4.85 2.73
N HIS A 219 1.90 -5.22 3.47
CA HIS A 219 3.18 -5.55 2.86
C HIS A 219 3.06 -6.75 1.89
N ASN A 220 2.32 -7.78 2.28
CA ASN A 220 2.10 -8.96 1.43
C ASN A 220 1.23 -8.65 0.19
N MET A 221 0.21 -7.79 0.31
CA MET A 221 -0.63 -7.38 -0.82
C MET A 221 0.15 -6.54 -1.83
N ALA A 222 0.91 -5.55 -1.35
CA ALA A 222 1.79 -4.73 -2.21
C ALA A 222 2.84 -5.58 -2.95
N ALA A 223 3.30 -6.68 -2.33
CA ALA A 223 4.22 -7.63 -2.98
C ALA A 223 3.54 -8.48 -4.08
N ASN A 224 2.27 -8.86 -3.90
CA ASN A 224 1.53 -9.74 -4.81
C ASN A 224 0.92 -9.03 -6.03
N GLU A 225 0.69 -7.71 -5.97
CA GLU A 225 0.02 -6.94 -7.04
C GLU A 225 0.86 -6.66 -8.29
N ILE A 226 2.12 -7.09 -8.31
CA ILE A 226 3.01 -7.01 -9.49
C ILE A 226 2.79 -8.24 -10.42
N VAL A 227 1.69 -8.99 -10.26
CA VAL A 227 1.19 -9.97 -11.23
C VAL A 227 -0.01 -9.34 -11.97
N PRO A 228 -0.11 -9.41 -13.31
CA PRO A 228 -1.22 -8.81 -14.03
C PRO A 228 -2.56 -9.42 -13.56
N ALA A 229 -3.34 -8.64 -12.80
CA ALA A 229 -4.70 -8.98 -12.39
C ALA A 229 -5.69 -8.90 -13.57
N ASN A 230 -5.49 -9.73 -14.59
CA ASN A 230 -6.38 -9.86 -15.75
C ASN A 230 -7.26 -11.12 -15.69
N GLN A 231 -7.41 -11.78 -14.53
CA GLN A 231 -8.13 -13.07 -14.47
C GLN A 231 -9.24 -13.20 -13.40
N GLY A 232 -9.57 -12.15 -12.65
CA GLY A 232 -10.49 -12.31 -11.49
C GLY A 232 -11.87 -11.69 -11.64
N ILE A 233 -11.95 -10.47 -12.15
CA ILE A 233 -13.19 -9.72 -12.24
C ILE A 233 -13.47 -9.42 -13.70
N GLY A 234 -14.73 -9.55 -14.14
CA GLY A 234 -15.19 -9.30 -15.50
C GLY A 234 -15.06 -7.84 -15.96
N VAL A 235 -13.86 -7.26 -15.82
CA VAL A 235 -13.50 -5.98 -16.42
C VAL A 235 -13.05 -6.24 -17.83
N ASP A 236 -13.96 -6.01 -18.77
CA ASP A 236 -13.61 -6.00 -20.17
C ASP A 236 -13.03 -4.63 -20.60
N HIS A 237 -12.52 -4.60 -21.83
CA HIS A 237 -11.94 -3.40 -22.42
C HIS A 237 -12.94 -2.25 -22.54
N SER A 238 -14.22 -2.56 -22.79
CA SER A 238 -15.30 -1.58 -22.98
C SER A 238 -15.59 -0.82 -21.69
N MET A 239 -15.65 -1.52 -20.56
CA MET A 239 -15.81 -0.89 -19.26
C MET A 239 -14.64 0.03 -18.92
N MET A 240 -13.43 -0.37 -19.29
CA MET A 240 -12.23 0.43 -19.08
C MET A 240 -12.22 1.72 -19.93
N GLU A 241 -12.67 1.66 -21.17
CA GLU A 241 -12.83 2.84 -22.03
C GLU A 241 -13.91 3.79 -21.50
N LYS A 242 -15.07 3.26 -21.06
CA LYS A 242 -16.13 4.06 -20.42
C LYS A 242 -15.62 4.80 -19.19
N ALA A 243 -14.84 4.12 -18.34
CA ALA A 243 -14.27 4.71 -17.15
C ALA A 243 -13.27 5.83 -17.52
N LYS A 244 -12.37 5.61 -18.49
CA LYS A 244 -11.43 6.63 -18.99
C LYS A 244 -12.14 7.86 -19.54
N ASP A 245 -13.12 7.67 -20.41
CA ASP A 245 -13.91 8.77 -21.00
C ASP A 245 -14.64 9.58 -19.91
N TYR A 246 -15.18 8.91 -18.90
CA TYR A 246 -15.81 9.57 -17.76
C TYR A 246 -14.83 10.44 -16.97
N PHE A 247 -13.62 9.96 -16.66
CA PHE A 247 -12.62 10.75 -15.91
C PHE A 247 -12.09 11.94 -16.69
N VAL A 248 -11.93 11.81 -18.01
CA VAL A 248 -11.56 12.93 -18.89
C VAL A 248 -12.62 14.03 -18.81
N LYS A 249 -13.91 13.66 -18.77
CA LYS A 249 -15.03 14.62 -18.71
C LYS A 249 -15.29 15.15 -17.30
N ASN A 250 -14.89 14.41 -16.26
CA ASN A 250 -15.20 14.72 -14.87
C ASN A 250 -13.93 14.65 -13.99
N PRO A 251 -13.00 15.63 -14.14
CA PRO A 251 -11.79 15.65 -13.34
C PRO A 251 -12.12 15.79 -11.84
N GLY A 252 -11.48 14.97 -11.01
CA GLY A 252 -11.66 14.96 -9.55
C GLY A 252 -12.70 13.97 -9.02
N LYS A 253 -13.33 13.17 -9.89
CA LYS A 253 -14.24 12.10 -9.47
C LYS A 253 -13.52 10.90 -8.86
N ARG A 254 -14.18 10.27 -7.88
CA ARG A 254 -13.65 9.15 -7.09
C ARG A 254 -13.51 7.88 -7.93
N PRO A 255 -12.29 7.45 -8.26
CA PRO A 255 -12.06 6.48 -9.33
C PRO A 255 -12.76 5.13 -9.11
N TRP A 256 -12.71 4.67 -7.87
CA TRP A 256 -13.26 3.38 -7.49
C TRP A 256 -14.79 3.38 -7.39
N ILE A 257 -15.42 4.53 -7.13
CA ILE A 257 -16.89 4.65 -7.16
C ILE A 257 -17.39 4.48 -8.59
N VAL A 258 -16.74 5.14 -9.55
CA VAL A 258 -17.05 4.99 -10.98
C VAL A 258 -16.94 3.54 -11.42
N MET A 259 -15.86 2.86 -11.03
CA MET A 259 -15.68 1.45 -11.37
C MET A 259 -16.72 0.55 -10.74
N ILE A 260 -17.20 0.83 -9.53
CA ILE A 260 -18.28 0.05 -8.92
C ILE A 260 -19.59 0.21 -9.69
N ASN A 261 -19.98 1.44 -10.04
CA ASN A 261 -21.23 1.67 -10.76
C ASN A 261 -21.22 0.96 -12.12
N LEU A 262 -20.07 1.02 -12.82
CA LEU A 262 -19.87 0.29 -14.07
C LEU A 262 -19.97 -1.23 -13.85
N PHE A 263 -19.43 -1.75 -12.75
CA PHE A 263 -19.53 -3.15 -12.37
C PHE A 263 -20.96 -3.61 -12.10
N GLN A 264 -21.78 -2.73 -11.55
CA GLN A 264 -23.19 -2.99 -11.24
C GLN A 264 -24.10 -2.79 -12.47
N GLY A 265 -23.54 -2.41 -13.62
CA GLY A 265 -24.29 -2.17 -14.86
C GLY A 265 -25.10 -0.87 -14.84
N GLU A 266 -24.75 0.07 -13.96
CA GLU A 266 -25.42 1.37 -13.89
C GLU A 266 -24.81 2.35 -14.90
N ASP A 267 -25.63 2.87 -15.81
CA ASP A 267 -25.21 3.89 -16.79
C ASP A 267 -25.01 5.28 -16.17
N ARG A 268 -25.49 5.51 -14.94
CA ARG A 268 -25.35 6.79 -14.22
C ARG A 268 -24.27 6.70 -13.16
N ILE A 269 -23.29 7.58 -13.28
CA ILE A 269 -22.13 7.65 -12.39
C ILE A 269 -22.33 8.84 -11.44
N GLU A 270 -22.89 8.56 -10.27
CA GLU A 270 -23.16 9.55 -9.20
C GLU A 270 -22.24 9.26 -7.99
N ASP A 271 -21.69 10.32 -7.38
CA ASP A 271 -20.77 10.25 -6.21
C ASP A 271 -21.49 9.86 -4.90
N ASP A 272 -22.80 10.11 -4.82
CA ASP A 272 -23.53 10.24 -3.54
C ASP A 272 -24.11 8.92 -3.00
N ARG A 273 -23.60 7.76 -3.42
CA ARG A 273 -24.19 6.44 -3.10
C ARG A 273 -23.30 5.48 -2.31
N ILE A 274 -22.41 6.00 -1.45
CA ILE A 274 -21.57 5.19 -0.54
C ILE A 274 -22.41 4.20 0.30
N SER A 275 -23.61 4.59 0.72
CA SER A 275 -24.51 3.77 1.53
C SER A 275 -25.16 2.60 0.76
N GLN A 276 -25.18 2.64 -0.57
CA GLN A 276 -25.79 1.61 -1.43
C GLN A 276 -24.80 0.53 -1.88
N LEU A 277 -23.51 0.68 -1.55
CA LEU A 277 -22.43 -0.27 -1.87
C LEU A 277 -22.54 -1.62 -1.13
N GLY A 278 -23.60 -1.82 -0.34
CA GLY A 278 -23.81 -2.89 0.63
C GLY A 278 -23.59 -4.31 0.12
N ASP A 279 -23.74 -4.57 -1.17
CA ASP A 279 -23.85 -5.94 -1.69
C ASP A 279 -22.56 -6.50 -2.31
N LEU A 280 -21.49 -5.70 -2.38
CA LEU A 280 -20.19 -6.19 -2.87
C LEU A 280 -19.41 -6.92 -1.78
N ALA A 281 -18.95 -8.14 -2.08
CA ALA A 281 -18.06 -8.88 -1.20
C ALA A 281 -16.71 -8.13 -1.05
N GLY A 282 -16.15 -8.12 0.17
CA GLY A 282 -14.95 -7.31 0.50
C GLY A 282 -13.74 -7.53 -0.42
N ASN A 283 -13.56 -8.75 -0.94
CA ASN A 283 -12.49 -9.04 -1.91
C ASN A 283 -12.73 -8.37 -3.26
N GLN A 284 -13.95 -8.46 -3.81
CA GLN A 284 -14.31 -7.81 -5.08
C GLN A 284 -14.13 -6.30 -4.98
N LEU A 285 -14.49 -5.70 -3.85
CA LEU A 285 -14.37 -4.26 -3.67
C LEU A 285 -12.92 -3.77 -3.61
N SER A 286 -12.03 -4.54 -2.96
CA SER A 286 -10.58 -4.26 -2.99
C SER A 286 -10.07 -4.28 -4.42
N GLU A 287 -10.44 -5.32 -5.15
CA GLU A 287 -10.00 -5.62 -6.50
C GLU A 287 -10.53 -4.57 -7.52
N ILE A 288 -11.78 -4.12 -7.37
CA ILE A 288 -12.36 -2.99 -8.10
C ILE A 288 -11.61 -1.68 -7.82
N LYS A 289 -11.25 -1.42 -6.56
CA LYS A 289 -10.45 -0.23 -6.20
C LYS A 289 -9.06 -0.26 -6.83
N HIS A 290 -8.40 -1.43 -6.90
CA HIS A 290 -7.11 -1.57 -7.61
C HIS A 290 -7.24 -1.29 -9.10
N ILE A 291 -8.29 -1.84 -9.74
CA ILE A 291 -8.56 -1.63 -11.16
C ILE A 291 -8.78 -0.15 -11.44
N ALA A 292 -9.55 0.54 -10.60
CA ALA A 292 -9.83 1.96 -10.73
C ALA A 292 -8.57 2.84 -10.72
N LEU A 293 -7.54 2.47 -9.93
CA LEU A 293 -6.25 3.18 -9.93
C LEU A 293 -5.46 3.04 -11.24
N ARG A 294 -5.75 2.02 -12.05
CA ARG A 294 -5.10 1.81 -13.36
C ARG A 294 -5.80 2.57 -14.50
N VAL A 295 -6.98 3.14 -14.24
CA VAL A 295 -7.78 3.88 -15.22
C VAL A 295 -7.36 5.36 -15.31
N ILE A 296 -6.84 5.91 -14.22
CA ILE A 296 -6.32 7.28 -14.10
C ILE A 296 -4.88 7.33 -14.60
#